data_AF-A0A4Q3XTM1-F1
#
_entry.id   AF-A0A4Q3XTM1-F1
#
_cell.length_a   1.000
_cell.length_b   1.000
_cell.length_c   1.000
_cell.angle_alpha   90.00
_cell.angle_beta   90.00
_cell.angle_gamma   90.00
#
_symmetry.space_group_name_H-M   'P 1'
#
loop_
_entity.id
_entity.type
_entity.pdbx_description
1 polymer ?
#
loop_
_entity_poly.entity_id
_entity_poly.type
_entity_poly.pdbx_seq_one_letter_code
_entity_poly.pdbx_strand_id
1 'polypeptide(L)'
;MGTGGDLRAAIGYTEETGKQPFFYANAHEKDYVPLAPVEMPIADARGMETSLDREGFILVQHESSLSDLTDMAAVASVHSGEIEQLLQGL
;
A
#
# COMPACT_ATOMS: atom_id res chain seq x y z
N MET A 1 24.03 -2.95 -7.17
CA MET A 1 23.23 -4.04 -6.58
C MET A 1 23.44 -3.95 -5.08
N GLY A 2 22.60 -3.16 -4.38
CA GLY A 2 22.78 -2.92 -2.96
C GLY A 2 22.40 -4.16 -2.16
N THR A 3 23.26 -4.56 -1.23
CA THR A 3 22.96 -5.59 -0.23
C THR A 3 21.85 -5.04 0.67
N GLY A 4 20.59 -5.29 0.34
CA GLY A 4 19.47 -5.08 1.25
C GLY A 4 19.72 -5.95 2.47
N GLY A 5 20.02 -5.33 3.62
CA GLY A 5 20.12 -6.05 4.88
C GLY A 5 18.80 -6.74 5.20
N ASP A 6 18.81 -7.68 6.15
CA ASP A 6 17.62 -8.30 6.74
C ASP A 6 16.77 -7.24 7.46
N LEU A 7 16.09 -6.38 6.69
CA LEU A 7 15.18 -5.39 7.22
C LEU A 7 13.94 -6.13 7.70
N ARG A 8 13.54 -5.84 8.94
CA ARG A 8 12.35 -6.43 9.54
C ARG A 8 11.54 -5.33 10.20
N ALA A 9 10.22 -5.51 10.23
CA ALA A 9 9.33 -4.65 10.97
C ALA A 9 8.10 -5.41 11.45
N ALA A 10 7.51 -4.90 12.52
CA ALA A 10 6.24 -5.33 13.05
C ALA A 10 5.11 -4.87 12.12
N ILE A 11 4.44 -5.82 11.46
CA ILE A 11 3.24 -5.58 10.66
C ILE A 11 2.02 -5.82 11.55
N GLY A 12 1.14 -4.82 11.63
CA GLY A 12 -0.07 -4.88 12.44
C GLY A 12 -1.12 -5.80 11.83
N TYR A 13 -1.12 -7.08 12.23
CA TYR A 13 -2.24 -7.98 11.98
C TYR A 13 -3.33 -7.79 13.03
N THR A 14 -4.53 -8.30 12.78
CA THR A 14 -5.62 -8.33 13.76
C THR A 14 -5.66 -9.69 14.45
N GLU A 15 -5.75 -9.70 15.78
CA GLU A 15 -5.97 -10.90 16.57
C GLU A 15 -7.44 -11.32 16.54
N GLU A 16 -7.70 -12.62 16.50
CA GLU A 16 -9.05 -13.16 16.68
C GLU A 16 -9.42 -13.12 18.18
N THR A 17 -10.27 -12.17 18.56
CA THR A 17 -10.68 -11.99 19.96
C THR A 17 -12.14 -12.38 20.23
N GLY A 18 -12.85 -12.89 19.21
CA GLY A 18 -14.28 -13.18 19.27
C GLY A 18 -15.18 -11.94 19.31
N LYS A 19 -14.61 -10.73 19.25
CA LYS A 19 -15.33 -9.45 19.21
C LYS A 19 -15.02 -8.72 17.91
N GLN A 20 -16.05 -8.25 17.23
CA GLN A 20 -15.87 -7.50 15.97
C GLN A 20 -15.11 -6.18 16.22
N PRO A 21 -14.04 -5.91 15.46
CA PRO A 21 -13.34 -4.64 15.51
C PRO A 21 -14.23 -3.46 15.13
N PHE A 22 -13.99 -2.31 15.72
CA PHE A 22 -14.67 -1.07 15.35
C PHE A 22 -13.74 0.14 15.49
N PHE A 23 -14.00 1.13 14.65
CA PHE A 23 -13.18 2.34 14.51
C PHE A 23 -14.08 3.57 14.41
N TYR A 24 -13.72 4.61 15.14
CA TYR A 24 -14.34 5.92 15.16
C TYR A 24 -13.32 6.97 14.72
N ALA A 25 -13.50 7.51 13.51
CA ALA A 25 -12.54 8.43 12.88
C ALA A 25 -12.16 9.66 13.71
N ASN A 26 -13.02 10.11 14.63
CA ASN A 26 -12.79 11.30 15.47
C ASN A 26 -12.67 11.00 16.97
N ALA A 27 -12.66 9.72 17.37
CA ALA A 27 -12.67 9.30 18.77
C ALA A 27 -11.86 8.01 18.94
N HIS A 28 -10.57 8.08 18.58
CA HIS A 28 -9.67 6.92 18.58
C HIS A 28 -9.54 6.23 19.93
N GLU A 29 -9.77 6.95 21.02
CA GLU A 29 -9.80 6.39 22.36
C GLU A 29 -10.90 5.34 22.57
N LYS A 30 -11.89 5.33 21.68
CA LYS A 30 -13.00 4.36 21.68
C LYS A 30 -12.75 3.23 20.71
N ASP A 31 -11.68 3.25 19.92
CA ASP A 31 -11.44 2.21 18.93
C ASP A 31 -11.17 0.87 19.61
N TYR A 32 -11.71 -0.18 18.99
CA TYR A 32 -11.35 -1.55 19.32
C TYR A 32 -10.78 -2.20 18.08
N VAL A 33 -9.45 -2.13 17.96
CA VAL A 33 -8.69 -2.79 16.90
C VAL A 33 -7.63 -3.65 17.60
N PRO A 34 -7.88 -4.95 17.79
CA PRO A 34 -6.95 -5.82 18.50
C PRO A 34 -5.74 -6.12 17.61
N LEU A 35 -4.79 -5.20 17.57
CA LEU A 35 -3.55 -5.39 16.81
C LEU A 35 -2.67 -6.42 17.50
N ALA A 36 -2.26 -7.45 16.76
CA ALA A 36 -1.22 -8.40 17.11
C ALA A 36 -0.08 -8.26 16.10
N PRO A 37 0.87 -7.34 16.35
CA PRO A 37 1.96 -7.13 15.40
C PRO A 37 2.83 -8.37 15.27
N VAL A 38 3.19 -8.72 14.03
CA VAL A 38 4.08 -9.84 13.72
C VAL A 38 5.32 -9.30 13.02
N GLU A 39 6.50 -9.70 13.49
CA GLU A 39 7.78 -9.34 12.90
C GLU A 39 7.99 -10.04 11.55
N MET A 40 7.93 -9.26 10.47
CA MET A 40 8.03 -9.76 9.09
C MET A 40 9.32 -9.25 8.42
N PRO A 41 9.97 -10.06 7.56
CA PRO A 41 11.04 -9.56 6.70
C PRO A 41 10.49 -8.60 5.64
N ILE A 42 11.26 -7.60 5.27
CA ILE A 42 10.96 -6.63 4.20
C ILE A 42 11.96 -6.86 3.07
N ALA A 43 11.45 -7.08 1.86
CA ALA A 43 12.24 -7.20 0.64
C ALA A 43 12.10 -5.97 -0.25
N ASP A 44 13.19 -5.59 -0.91
CA ASP A 44 13.15 -4.55 -1.95
C ASP A 44 12.64 -5.16 -3.25
N ALA A 45 11.42 -4.77 -3.65
CA ALA A 45 10.80 -5.26 -4.89
C ALA A 45 11.29 -4.55 -6.16
N ARG A 46 12.12 -3.49 -6.05
CA ARG A 46 12.61 -2.76 -7.22
C ARG A 46 13.50 -3.65 -8.07
N GLY A 47 13.17 -3.76 -9.36
CA GLY A 47 13.89 -4.61 -10.30
C GLY A 47 13.53 -6.10 -10.21
N MET A 48 12.56 -6.48 -9.36
CA MET A 48 11.95 -7.79 -9.42
C MET A 48 10.86 -7.80 -10.49
N GLU A 49 10.73 -8.92 -11.21
CA GLU A 49 9.51 -9.17 -11.98
C GLU A 49 8.37 -9.49 -11.02
N THR A 50 7.33 -8.67 -11.06
CA THR A 50 6.15 -8.76 -10.20
C THR A 50 4.90 -8.86 -11.07
N SER A 51 3.87 -9.53 -10.57
CA SER A 51 2.62 -9.74 -11.29
C SER A 51 1.42 -9.67 -10.35
N LEU A 52 0.27 -9.28 -10.91
CA LEU A 52 -0.99 -9.26 -10.17
C LEU A 52 -1.39 -10.67 -9.69
N ASP A 53 -1.07 -11.73 -10.43
CA ASP A 53 -1.46 -13.09 -10.07
C ASP A 53 -0.64 -13.69 -8.94
N ARG A 54 0.69 -13.45 -8.93
CA ARG A 54 1.59 -14.10 -7.97
C ARG A 54 1.81 -13.25 -6.73
N GLU A 55 2.11 -11.97 -6.89
CA GLU A 55 2.40 -11.06 -5.77
C GLU A 55 1.17 -10.24 -5.35
N GLY A 56 0.12 -10.17 -6.19
CA GLY A 56 -1.03 -9.29 -5.95
C GLY A 56 -0.76 -7.83 -6.32
N PHE A 57 0.42 -7.51 -6.84
CA PHE A 57 0.81 -6.17 -7.28
C PHE A 57 1.82 -6.24 -8.43
N ILE A 58 1.93 -5.14 -9.17
CA ILE A 58 2.97 -4.93 -10.17
C ILE A 58 3.65 -3.58 -9.96
N LEU A 59 4.94 -3.50 -10.21
CA LEU A 59 5.68 -2.24 -10.21
C LEU A 59 5.90 -1.78 -11.65
N VAL A 60 5.34 -0.61 -11.98
CA VAL A 60 5.53 0.05 -13.28
C VAL A 60 6.24 1.38 -13.04
N GLN A 61 7.27 1.65 -13.85
CA GLN A 61 7.90 2.97 -13.85
C GLN A 61 6.99 3.95 -14.58
N HIS A 62 6.44 4.91 -13.86
CA HIS A 62 5.55 5.95 -14.37
C HIS A 62 5.93 7.31 -13.76
N GLU A 63 5.98 8.34 -14.59
CA GLU A 63 6.12 9.73 -14.15
C GLU A 63 4.80 10.44 -14.46
N SER A 64 4.08 10.84 -13.41
CA SER A 64 2.82 11.55 -13.57
C SER A 64 3.07 12.95 -14.15
N SER A 65 2.16 13.40 -15.01
CA SER A 65 2.16 14.78 -15.50
C SER A 65 1.73 15.79 -14.43
N LEU A 66 1.17 15.32 -13.31
CA LEU A 66 0.84 16.16 -12.16
C LEU A 66 2.06 16.43 -11.30
N SER A 67 2.34 17.71 -11.06
CA SER A 67 3.39 18.15 -10.14
C SER A 67 2.93 18.22 -8.68
N ASP A 68 1.62 18.22 -8.44
CA ASP A 68 1.02 18.32 -7.09
C ASP A 68 -0.15 17.34 -6.97
N LEU A 69 0.06 16.27 -6.21
CA LEU A 69 -0.97 15.26 -5.92
C LEU A 69 -1.93 15.68 -4.80
N THR A 70 -1.78 16.88 -4.22
CA THR A 70 -2.71 17.42 -3.23
C THR A 70 -3.82 18.27 -3.86
N ASP A 71 -3.67 18.69 -5.12
CA ASP A 71 -4.76 19.29 -5.90
C ASP A 71 -5.75 18.21 -6.36
N MET A 72 -6.81 18.03 -5.57
CA MET A 72 -7.82 17.01 -5.82
C MET A 72 -8.57 17.19 -7.15
N ALA A 73 -8.67 18.42 -7.67
CA ALA A 73 -9.30 18.67 -8.96
C ALA A 73 -8.39 18.22 -10.11
N ALA A 74 -7.09 18.52 -10.01
CA ALA A 74 -6.10 18.05 -10.97
C ALA A 74 -5.95 16.52 -10.93
N VAL A 75 -5.93 15.90 -9.74
CA VAL A 75 -5.92 14.44 -9.57
C VAL A 75 -7.14 13.81 -10.24
N ALA A 76 -8.35 14.32 -9.95
CA ALA A 76 -9.58 13.76 -10.50
C ALA A 76 -9.63 13.83 -12.04
N SER A 77 -9.04 14.88 -12.63
CA SER A 77 -9.09 15.12 -14.07
C SER A 77 -7.98 14.41 -14.86
N VAL A 78 -6.79 14.22 -14.27
CA VAL A 78 -5.61 13.71 -14.99
C VAL A 78 -5.19 12.34 -14.48
N HIS A 79 -4.99 12.18 -13.17
CA HIS A 79 -4.33 11.01 -12.59
C HIS A 79 -5.11 9.72 -12.86
N SER A 80 -6.43 9.75 -12.74
CA SER A 80 -7.29 8.59 -13.00
C SER A 80 -7.08 8.02 -14.42
N GLY A 81 -6.91 8.89 -15.42
CA GLY A 81 -6.67 8.48 -16.80
C GLY A 81 -5.26 7.93 -17.03
N GLU A 82 -4.26 8.44 -16.31
CA GLU A 82 -2.91 7.85 -16.32
C GLU A 82 -2.92 6.42 -15.77
N ILE A 83 -3.63 6.19 -14.65
CA ILE A 83 -3.77 4.84 -14.06
C ILE A 83 -4.48 3.88 -15.02
N GLU A 84 -5.55 4.32 -15.68
CA GLU A 84 -6.23 3.49 -16.68
C GLU A 84 -5.30 3.07 -17.81
N GLN A 85 -4.49 3.99 -18.33
CA GLN A 85 -3.51 3.69 -19.38
C GLN A 85 -2.45 2.69 -18.92
N LEU A 86 -1.97 2.80 -17.67
CA LEU A 86 -1.04 1.82 -17.11
C LEU A 86 -1.67 0.42 -17.05
N LEU A 87 -2.91 0.31 -16.56
CA LEU A 87 -3.62 -0.96 -16.46
C LEU A 87 -3.88 -1.61 -17.82
N GLN A 88 -4.15 -0.81 -18.87
CA GLN A 88 -4.34 -1.33 -20.23
C GLN A 88 -3.04 -1.78 -20.90
N GLY A 89 -1.88 -1.34 -20.39
CA GLY A 89 -0.55 -1.71 -20.89
C GLY A 89 0.09 -2.90 -20.19
N LEU A 90 -0.56 -3.46 -19.16
CA LEU A 90 -0.13 -4.69 -18.47
C LEU A 90 -0.48 -5.93 -19.29
#